data_AF-A0A920V6Z6-F1
#
_entry.id   AF-A0A920V6Z6-F1
#
_cell.length_a   1.000
_cell.length_b   1.000
_cell.length_c   1.000
_cell.angle_alpha   90.00
_cell.angle_beta   90.00
_cell.angle_gamma   90.00
#
_symmetry.space_group_name_H-M   'P 1'
#
loop_
_entity.id
_entity.type
_entity.pdbx_description
1 polymer ?
#
loop_
_entity_poly.entity_id
_entity_poly.type
_entity_poly.pdbx_seq_one_letter_code
_entity_poly.pdbx_strand_id
1 'polypeptide(L)' 'MGGNWNPLSRSPNLRDNGSWQFAYMMYLGLIIGGGTNQIQKNIIAERGLGLPKAPKIKEA' A
#
# COMPACT_ATOMS: atom_id res chain seq x y z
N MET A 1 -12.23 -16.34 30.95
CA MET A 1 -11.57 -16.94 29.77
C MET A 1 -11.24 -15.83 28.78
N GLY A 2 -10.13 -15.12 28.98
CA GLY A 2 -9.70 -14.01 28.11
C GLY A 2 -8.49 -14.45 27.31
N GLY A 3 -8.70 -15.10 26.17
CA GLY A 3 -7.62 -15.48 25.27
C GLY A 3 -7.05 -14.22 24.61
N ASN A 4 -5.73 -14.04 24.69
CA ASN A 4 -5.03 -13.06 23.87
C ASN A 4 -5.20 -13.48 22.40
N TRP A 5 -6.07 -12.76 21.68
CA TRP A 5 -6.48 -13.02 20.29
C TRP A 5 -5.42 -12.68 19.25
N ASN A 6 -4.25 -12.19 19.66
CA ASN A 6 -3.29 -11.62 18.72
C ASN A 6 -2.46 -12.75 18.07
N PRO A 7 -2.78 -13.16 16.82
CA PRO A 7 -2.31 -14.43 16.22
C PRO A 7 -0.84 -14.38 15.80
N LEU A 8 -0.23 -13.20 15.81
CA LEU A 8 1.16 -12.99 15.41
C LEU A 8 2.14 -13.05 16.58
N SER A 9 1.67 -13.06 17.83
CA SER A 9 2.49 -12.74 19.01
C SER A 9 3.51 -13.81 19.42
N ARG A 10 3.49 -15.02 18.83
CA ARG A 10 4.22 -16.18 19.38
C ARG A 10 4.87 -17.10 18.35
N SER A 11 5.07 -16.66 17.10
CA SER A 11 5.78 -17.51 16.13
C SER A 11 7.29 -17.47 16.38
N PRO A 12 7.99 -18.61 16.48
CA PRO A 12 9.44 -18.66 16.72
C PRO A 12 10.27 -18.08 15.55
N ASN A 13 9.62 -17.85 14.40
CA ASN A 13 10.23 -17.26 13.21
C ASN A 13 10.12 -15.73 13.15
N LEU A 14 9.42 -15.11 14.10
CA LEU A 14 9.24 -13.66 14.13
C LEU A 14 10.54 -13.00 14.61
N ARG A 15 11.20 -12.28 13.70
CA ARG A 15 12.32 -11.39 14.04
C ARG A 15 11.78 -10.06 14.53
N ASP A 16 12.43 -9.47 15.52
CA ASP A 16 12.11 -8.12 16.02
C ASP A 16 10.61 -7.89 16.26
N ASN A 17 9.96 -8.83 16.97
CA ASN A 17 8.53 -8.81 17.29
C ASN A 17 7.59 -8.63 16.09
N GLY A 18 8.04 -8.92 14.86
CA GLY A 18 7.23 -8.78 13.66
C GLY A 18 7.12 -7.34 13.13
N SER A 19 7.98 -6.42 13.59
CA SER A 19 7.95 -5.01 13.19
C SER A 19 8.00 -4.82 11.68
N TRP A 20 8.80 -5.61 10.96
CA TRP A 20 8.91 -5.53 9.50
C TRP A 20 7.64 -6.00 8.79
N GLN A 21 7.05 -7.12 9.24
CA GLN A 21 5.81 -7.67 8.70
C GLN A 21 4.66 -6.67 8.89
N PHE A 22 4.60 -6.05 10.07
CA PHE A 22 3.64 -5.00 10.36
C PHE A 22 3.84 -3.78 9.45
N ALA A 23 5.06 -3.26 9.34
CA ALA A 23 5.36 -2.11 8.49
C ALA A 23 5.04 -2.39 7.01
N TYR A 24 5.35 -3.58 6.52
CA TYR A 24 5.02 -4.00 5.16
C TYR A 24 3.50 -4.05 4.92
N MET A 25 2.72 -4.62 5.84
CA MET A 25 1.26 -4.64 5.76
C MET A 25 0.65 -3.23 5.81
N MET A 26 1.18 -2.35 6.67
CA MET A 26 0.77 -0.94 6.73
C MET A 26 1.07 -0.21 5.42
N TYR A 27 2.24 -0.44 4.83
CA TYR A 27 2.62 0.17 3.55
C TYR A 27 1.68 -0.23 2.41
N LEU A 28 1.28 -1.50 2.32
CA LEU A 28 0.28 -1.94 1.33
C LEU A 28 -1.07 -1.21 1.53
N GLY A 29 -1.51 -1.03 2.78
CA GLY A 29 -2.71 -0.26 3.10
C GLY A 29 -2.61 1.19 2.61
N LEU A 30 -1.45 1.82 2.76
CA LEU A 30 -1.20 3.18 2.27
C LEU A 30 -1.21 3.28 0.75
N ILE A 31 -0.67 2.30 0.01
CA ILE A 31 -0.70 2.31 -1.47
C ILE A 31 -2.13 2.13 -1.99
N ILE A 32 -2.90 1.23 -1.39
CA ILE A 32 -4.25 0.94 -1.86
C ILE A 32 -5.20 2.09 -1.48
N GLY A 33 -5.16 2.54 -0.22
CA GLY A 33 -6.02 3.61 0.29
C GLY A 33 -5.59 5.02 -0.14
N GLY A 34 -4.28 5.29 -0.18
CA GLY A 34 -3.69 6.58 -0.61
C GLY A 34 -3.49 6.70 -2.12
N GLY A 35 -3.82 5.64 -2.88
CA GLY A 35 -3.69 5.59 -4.32
C GLY A 35 -2.35 5.00 -4.77
N THR A 36 -2.42 4.15 -5.79
CA THR A 36 -1.24 3.45 -6.30
C THR A 36 -0.24 4.41 -6.94
N ASN A 37 1.02 4.00 -7.01
CA ASN A 37 2.09 4.81 -7.63
C ASN A 37 1.76 5.24 -9.08
N GLN A 38 1.02 4.43 -9.84
CA GLN A 38 0.67 4.80 -11.21
C GLN A 38 -0.40 5.89 -11.26
N ILE A 39 -1.37 5.82 -10.35
CA ILE A 39 -2.38 6.89 -10.22
C ILE A 39 -1.74 8.17 -9.69
N GLN A 40 -0.90 8.09 -8.66
CA GLN A 40 -0.22 9.26 -8.10
C GLN A 40 0.69 9.95 -9.12
N LYS A 41 1.48 9.19 -9.89
CA LYS A 41 2.32 9.75 -10.97
C LYS A 41 1.47 10.47 -12.03
N ASN A 42 0.33 9.89 -12.42
CA ASN A 42 -0.57 10.54 -13.38
C ASN A 42 -1.20 11.82 -12.80
N ILE A 43 -1.59 11.82 -11.52
CA ILE A 43 -2.10 13.03 -10.85
C ILE A 43 -1.03 14.13 -10.84
N ILE A 44 0.21 13.80 -10.48
CA ILE A 44 1.31 14.76 -10.47
C ILE A 44 1.60 15.27 -11.89
N ALA A 45 1.61 14.39 -12.89
CA ALA A 45 1.80 14.76 -14.29
C ALA A 45 0.73 15.75 -14.78
N GLU A 46 -0.55 15.41 -14.64
CA GLU A 46 -1.65 16.19 -15.19
C GLU A 46 -1.99 17.43 -14.36
N ARG A 47 -2.01 17.31 -13.03
CA ARG A 47 -2.45 18.38 -12.12
C ARG A 47 -1.29 19.15 -11.49
N GLY A 48 -0.17 18.50 -11.24
CA GLY A 48 1.01 19.13 -10.66
C GLY A 48 1.90 19.81 -11.71
N LEU A 49 2.10 19.15 -12.86
CA LEU A 49 3.02 19.57 -13.90
C LEU A 49 2.33 20.05 -15.20
N GLY A 50 1.00 19.90 -15.32
CA GLY A 50 0.23 20.33 -16.48
C GLY A 50 0.51 19.54 -17.77
N LEU A 51 1.04 18.32 -17.65
CA LEU A 51 1.31 17.44 -18.79
C LEU A 51 0.00 16.96 -19.44
N PRO A 52 0.03 16.63 -20.74
CA PRO A 52 -1.12 16.07 -21.43
C PRO A 52 -1.65 14.80 -20.74
N LYS A 53 -2.97 14.66 -20.73
CA LYS A 53 -3.66 13.48 -20.20
C LYS A 53 -3.18 12.19 -20.86
N ALA A 54 -3.11 11.12 -20.07
CA ALA A 54 -2.81 9.80 -20.61
C ALA A 54 -3.80 9.44 -21.75
N PRO A 55 -3.33 8.78 -22.82
CA PRO A 55 -4.18 8.41 -23.94
C PRO A 55 -5.30 7.48 -23.47
N LYS A 56 -6.53 7.78 -23.88
CA LYS A 56 -7.68 6.89 -23.61
C LYS A 56 -7.46 5.58 -24.36
N ILE A 57 -7.47 4.47 -23.65
CA ILE A 57 -7.46 3.13 -24.26
C ILE A 57 -8.69 3.05 -25.17
N LYS A 58 -8.48 2.78 -26.46
CA LYS A 58 -9.59 2.42 -27.35
C LYS A 58 -9.94 0.98 -27.03
N GLU A 59 -11.15 0.76 -26.55
CA GLU A 59 -11.70 -0.59 -26.41
C GLU A 59 -11.67 -1.26 -27.80
N ALA A 60 -11.21 -2.51 -27.83
CA ALA A 60 -11.09 -3.31 -29.05
C ALA A 60 -12.41 -3.96 -29.42
#